data_AF-A0A4Q3DZ56-F1
#
_entry.id   AF-A0A4Q3DZ56-F1
#
_cell.length_a   1.000
_cell.length_b   1.000
_cell.length_c   1.000
_cell.angle_alpha   90.00
_cell.angle_beta   90.00
_cell.angle_gamma   90.00
#
_symmetry.space_group_name_H-M   'P 1'
#
loop_
_entity.id
_entity.type
_entity.pdbx_description
1 polymer ?
#
loop_
_entity_poly.entity_id
_entity_poly.type
_entity_poly.pdbx_seq_one_letter_code
_entity_poly.pdbx_strand_id
1 'polypeptide(L)'
;MAATSGAGFLMSSQQNNAFIAVNDLLKAGVEVYRLPKGITGTVETGTFFVPAGNQAKAILDKSAADLGLKVAVINQKPADAIKVNAMRIGLWDTYGGSIPSGWTRWLMEQYHFPYQQVYPQEIDAGNLKDKYDVLIFVTRAIPPVGGEGRDRSLYAARTPKAEEIPAEFRKMLGSITPEKSIPQIKAFLEAGGSVVTLGTSTNLAYHLGLPVHNHLVEKNSSGADRPLPGTKYYIPGSVLRVQVDPEQPADWGMPAEADIDFDNSPVFKLDADAAQKGVKPLIWFPNDKPLRSGWAFGQSYLKDGVAGFSAKVGAGNLYAFGPEITFRGQSHGTFKLLFNQLYSVK
;
A
#
# COMPACT_ATOMS: atom_id res chain seq x y z
N MET A 1 26.83 7.38 -30.58
CA MET A 1 25.45 6.97 -30.94
C MET A 1 25.52 5.54 -31.44
N ALA A 2 25.15 4.57 -30.60
CA ALA A 2 25.16 3.14 -30.94
C ALA A 2 23.73 2.59 -30.93
N ALA A 3 23.50 1.63 -31.81
CA ALA A 3 22.24 1.23 -32.41
C ALA A 3 21.06 0.91 -31.47
N THR A 4 19.87 1.22 -31.97
CA THR A 4 18.55 0.63 -31.65
C THR A 4 18.48 -0.87 -31.98
N SER A 5 19.50 -1.66 -31.63
CA SER A 5 19.46 -3.12 -31.82
C SER A 5 18.88 -3.77 -30.57
N GLY A 6 17.55 -3.79 -30.48
CA GLY A 6 16.77 -4.46 -29.43
C GLY A 6 15.28 -4.21 -29.61
N ALA A 7 14.44 -5.15 -29.20
CA ALA A 7 12.98 -4.97 -29.15
C ALA A 7 12.54 -4.07 -27.99
N GLY A 8 13.39 -3.86 -26.99
CA GLY A 8 13.12 -2.94 -25.90
C GLY A 8 14.10 -3.02 -24.73
N PHE A 9 13.65 -2.50 -23.60
CA PHE A 9 14.43 -2.31 -22.38
C PHE A 9 13.75 -3.00 -21.20
N LEU A 10 14.56 -3.50 -20.26
CA LEU A 10 14.12 -4.10 -19.01
C LEU A 10 14.62 -3.30 -17.83
N MET A 11 13.75 -3.08 -16.85
CA MET A 11 14.09 -2.47 -15.56
C MET A 11 13.59 -3.39 -14.44
N SER A 12 14.50 -3.79 -13.55
CA SER A 12 14.15 -4.66 -12.42
C SER A 12 13.10 -4.00 -11.53
N SER A 13 12.13 -4.80 -11.12
CA SER A 13 11.09 -4.45 -10.16
C SER A 13 11.62 -4.28 -8.74
N GLN A 14 12.81 -4.79 -8.43
CA GLN A 14 13.43 -4.72 -7.11
C GLN A 14 13.97 -3.32 -6.78
N GLN A 15 14.31 -2.53 -7.80
CA GLN A 15 14.85 -1.18 -7.66
C GLN A 15 13.72 -0.14 -7.57
N ASN A 16 13.61 0.57 -6.45
CA ASN A 16 12.58 1.60 -6.30
C ASN A 16 12.70 2.70 -7.38
N ASN A 17 13.91 3.07 -7.79
CA ASN A 17 14.14 4.10 -8.81
C ASN A 17 13.54 3.73 -10.18
N ALA A 18 13.23 2.45 -10.43
CA ALA A 18 12.50 2.05 -11.63
C ALA A 18 11.11 2.70 -11.68
N PHE A 19 10.47 2.94 -10.54
CA PHE A 19 9.14 3.57 -10.48
C PHE A 19 9.17 5.04 -10.91
N ILE A 20 10.28 5.77 -10.65
CA ILE A 20 10.48 7.13 -11.16
C ILE A 20 10.51 7.10 -12.69
N ALA A 21 11.35 6.24 -13.26
CA ALA A 21 11.48 6.09 -14.71
C ALA A 21 10.15 5.67 -15.36
N VAL A 22 9.41 4.74 -14.76
CA VAL A 22 8.10 4.31 -15.25
C VAL A 22 7.10 5.46 -15.26
N ASN A 23 7.02 6.25 -14.19
CA ASN A 23 6.12 7.41 -14.14
C ASN A 23 6.51 8.47 -15.19
N ASP A 24 7.81 8.72 -15.39
CA ASP A 24 8.29 9.63 -16.43
C ASP A 24 7.97 9.15 -17.84
N LEU A 25 8.14 7.85 -18.10
CA LEU A 25 7.78 7.21 -19.37
C LEU A 25 6.27 7.33 -19.65
N LEU A 26 5.43 6.98 -18.68
CA LEU A 26 3.97 7.05 -18.79
C LEU A 26 3.49 8.49 -19.00
N LYS A 27 4.04 9.45 -18.25
CA LYS A 27 3.74 10.89 -18.41
C LYS A 27 4.10 11.39 -19.81
N ALA A 28 5.14 10.83 -20.40
CA ALA A 28 5.59 11.18 -21.75
C ALA A 28 4.85 10.39 -22.86
N GLY A 29 3.87 9.55 -22.52
CA GLY A 29 3.08 8.76 -23.46
C GLY A 29 3.80 7.51 -24.00
N VAL A 30 4.93 7.12 -23.40
CA VAL A 30 5.63 5.89 -23.75
C VAL A 30 4.93 4.70 -23.11
N GLU A 31 4.71 3.63 -23.88
CA GLU A 31 4.12 2.42 -23.36
C GLU A 31 5.07 1.70 -22.39
N VAL A 32 4.54 1.26 -21.26
CA VAL A 32 5.26 0.45 -20.28
C VAL A 32 4.45 -0.82 -20.02
N TYR A 33 5.15 -1.92 -19.78
CA TYR A 33 4.59 -3.23 -19.49
C TYR A 33 5.25 -3.84 -18.26
N ARG A 34 4.59 -4.83 -17.65
CA ARG A 34 5.15 -5.72 -16.63
C ARG A 34 5.26 -7.13 -17.20
N LEU A 35 6.23 -7.90 -16.73
CA LEU A 35 6.44 -9.31 -17.07
C LEU A 35 6.02 -10.19 -15.89
N PRO A 36 4.79 -10.71 -15.82
CA PRO A 36 4.30 -11.43 -14.65
C PRO A 36 5.16 -12.64 -14.28
N LYS A 37 5.69 -13.35 -15.28
CA LYS A 37 6.53 -14.53 -15.06
C LYS A 37 8.04 -14.22 -15.05
N GLY A 38 8.41 -12.97 -15.31
CA GLY A 38 9.81 -12.61 -15.56
C GLY A 38 10.38 -13.37 -16.76
N ILE A 39 11.70 -13.57 -16.76
CA ILE A 39 12.40 -14.42 -17.73
C ILE A 39 13.41 -15.26 -16.93
N THR A 40 13.15 -16.57 -16.84
CA THR A 40 13.98 -17.49 -16.05
C THR A 40 15.47 -17.32 -16.34
N GLY A 41 16.27 -17.16 -15.28
CA GLY A 41 17.73 -16.97 -15.38
C GLY A 41 18.18 -15.59 -15.89
N THR A 42 17.25 -14.68 -16.19
CA THR A 42 17.56 -13.35 -16.74
C THR A 42 17.00 -12.23 -15.85
N VAL A 43 15.69 -12.22 -15.59
CA VAL A 43 15.01 -11.19 -14.78
C VAL A 43 13.87 -11.79 -13.97
N GLU A 44 13.57 -11.18 -12.83
CA GLU A 44 12.54 -11.64 -11.89
C GLU A 44 11.10 -11.35 -12.33
N THR A 45 10.14 -11.97 -11.65
CA THR A 45 8.71 -11.70 -11.79
C THR A 45 8.38 -10.23 -11.58
N GLY A 46 7.47 -9.71 -12.38
CA GLY A 46 7.08 -8.31 -12.35
C GLY A 46 8.12 -7.33 -12.89
N THR A 47 9.21 -7.78 -13.52
CA THR A 47 10.14 -6.88 -14.22
C THR A 47 9.39 -5.95 -15.18
N PHE A 48 9.79 -4.68 -15.25
CA PHE A 48 9.22 -3.75 -16.23
C PHE A 48 9.86 -3.96 -17.60
N PHE A 49 9.03 -3.91 -18.65
CA PHE A 49 9.45 -3.91 -20.05
C PHE A 49 8.97 -2.62 -20.73
N VAL A 50 9.86 -2.00 -21.51
CA VAL A 50 9.57 -0.80 -22.28
C VAL A 50 9.95 -1.07 -23.74
N PRO A 51 9.03 -0.99 -24.71
CA PRO A 51 9.36 -1.18 -26.11
C PRO A 51 10.44 -0.20 -26.59
N ALA A 52 11.23 -0.62 -27.58
CA ALA A 52 12.26 0.24 -28.14
C ALA A 52 11.66 1.51 -28.77
N GLY A 53 12.29 2.65 -28.50
CA GLY A 53 11.90 3.94 -29.06
C GLY A 53 12.86 5.04 -28.61
N ASN A 54 13.04 6.08 -29.45
CA ASN A 54 14.00 7.14 -29.16
C ASN A 54 13.68 7.89 -27.85
N GLN A 55 12.40 8.17 -27.61
CA GLN A 55 11.94 8.83 -26.39
C GLN A 55 12.11 7.94 -25.16
N ALA A 56 11.77 6.65 -25.28
CA ALA A 56 12.01 5.66 -24.22
C ALA A 56 13.50 5.60 -23.86
N LYS A 57 14.37 5.49 -24.87
CA LYS A 57 15.81 5.44 -24.69
C LYS A 57 16.34 6.71 -24.01
N ALA A 58 15.93 7.88 -24.46
CA ALA A 58 16.38 9.15 -23.87
C ALA A 58 16.02 9.27 -22.38
N ILE A 59 14.79 8.90 -22.02
CA ILE A 59 14.34 8.89 -20.61
C ILE A 59 15.15 7.88 -19.80
N LEU A 60 15.32 6.65 -20.31
CA LEU A 60 16.04 5.59 -19.60
C LEU A 60 17.54 5.86 -19.47
N ASP A 61 18.19 6.42 -20.48
CA ASP A 61 19.60 6.85 -20.42
C ASP A 61 19.78 7.91 -19.33
N LYS A 62 18.84 8.87 -19.24
CA LYS A 62 18.84 9.88 -18.18
C LYS A 62 18.62 9.25 -16.80
N SER A 63 17.62 8.38 -16.64
CA SER A 63 17.38 7.68 -15.38
C SER A 63 18.57 6.81 -14.96
N ALA A 64 19.28 6.19 -15.90
CA ALA A 64 20.50 5.44 -15.61
C ALA A 64 21.62 6.35 -15.08
N ALA A 65 21.80 7.53 -15.68
CA ALA A 65 22.81 8.50 -15.28
C ALA A 65 22.48 9.17 -13.92
N ASP A 66 21.24 9.64 -13.75
CA ASP A 66 20.83 10.46 -12.60
C ASP A 66 20.48 9.60 -11.37
N LEU A 67 19.92 8.40 -11.58
CA LEU A 67 19.35 7.57 -10.51
C LEU A 67 20.10 6.24 -10.31
N GLY A 68 21.15 5.98 -11.11
CA GLY A 68 21.88 4.70 -11.08
C GLY A 68 21.02 3.51 -11.53
N LEU A 69 19.95 3.75 -12.28
CA LEU A 69 19.03 2.71 -12.72
C LEU A 69 19.71 1.76 -13.71
N LYS A 70 19.74 0.47 -13.38
CA LYS A 70 20.24 -0.56 -14.31
C LYS A 70 19.17 -0.88 -15.36
N VAL A 71 19.51 -0.68 -16.63
CA VAL A 71 18.63 -0.97 -17.77
C VAL A 71 19.31 -2.02 -18.65
N ALA A 72 18.61 -3.13 -18.91
CA ALA A 72 19.06 -4.16 -19.84
C ALA A 72 18.34 -4.03 -21.18
N VAL A 73 18.99 -4.38 -22.28
CA VAL A 73 18.39 -4.42 -23.62
C VAL A 73 17.96 -5.86 -23.93
N ILE A 74 16.77 -6.03 -24.51
CA ILE A 74 16.28 -7.34 -24.98
C ILE A 74 15.95 -7.29 -26.47
N ASN A 75 16.17 -8.40 -27.17
CA ASN A 75 16.01 -8.48 -28.63
C ASN A 75 14.60 -8.90 -29.09
N GLN A 76 13.73 -9.33 -28.17
CA GLN A 76 12.36 -9.75 -28.47
C GLN A 76 11.40 -9.25 -27.38
N LYS A 77 10.18 -8.85 -27.78
CA LYS A 77 9.12 -8.49 -26.84
C LYS A 77 8.62 -9.77 -26.14
N PRO A 78 8.61 -9.83 -24.80
CA PRO A 78 8.05 -10.99 -24.09
C PRO A 78 6.55 -11.16 -24.36
N ALA A 79 6.12 -12.40 -24.57
CA ALA A 79 4.75 -12.72 -24.96
C ALA A 79 3.73 -12.54 -23.81
N ASP A 80 4.18 -12.64 -22.56
CA ASP A 80 3.36 -12.47 -21.37
C ASP A 80 3.34 -11.03 -20.83
N ALA A 81 3.90 -10.07 -21.58
CA ALA A 81 3.96 -8.68 -21.16
C ALA A 81 2.55 -8.06 -21.06
N ILE A 82 2.18 -7.58 -19.87
CA ILE A 82 0.89 -6.92 -19.60
C ILE A 82 1.08 -5.41 -19.49
N LYS A 83 0.14 -4.63 -20.02
CA LYS A 83 0.29 -3.17 -20.14
C LYS A 83 0.09 -2.50 -18.79
N VAL A 84 0.97 -1.55 -18.48
CA VAL A 84 0.91 -0.70 -17.29
C VAL A 84 0.27 0.63 -17.65
N ASN A 85 -0.71 1.07 -16.88
CA ASN A 85 -1.24 2.44 -16.97
C ASN A 85 -1.25 3.10 -15.60
N ALA A 86 -0.96 4.39 -15.57
CA ALA A 86 -1.09 5.22 -14.37
C ALA A 86 -2.53 5.22 -13.86
N MET A 87 -2.71 5.13 -12.54
CA MET A 87 -4.00 5.27 -11.89
C MET A 87 -4.28 6.71 -11.47
N ARG A 88 -5.56 7.08 -11.34
CA ARG A 88 -5.97 8.29 -10.65
C ARG A 88 -5.96 8.04 -9.13
N ILE A 89 -4.96 8.59 -8.45
CA ILE A 89 -4.67 8.30 -7.04
C ILE A 89 -5.32 9.36 -6.14
N GLY A 90 -6.18 8.93 -5.22
CA GLY A 90 -6.66 9.75 -4.11
C GLY A 90 -5.94 9.39 -2.82
N LEU A 91 -5.25 10.34 -2.19
CA LEU A 91 -4.60 10.16 -0.88
C LEU A 91 -5.40 10.88 0.19
N TRP A 92 -5.89 10.12 1.18
CA TRP A 92 -6.67 10.71 2.27
C TRP A 92 -5.84 11.69 3.10
N ASP A 93 -6.45 12.82 3.44
CA ASP A 93 -5.92 13.78 4.41
C ASP A 93 -7.05 14.40 5.24
N THR A 94 -6.67 15.21 6.23
CA THR A 94 -7.59 15.91 7.13
C THR A 94 -7.21 17.38 7.28
N TYR A 95 -8.16 18.21 7.71
CA TYR A 95 -7.86 19.58 8.09
C TYR A 95 -6.86 19.63 9.25
N GLY A 96 -5.85 20.50 9.16
CA GLY A 96 -4.70 20.51 10.08
C GLY A 96 -3.59 19.52 9.70
N GLY A 97 -3.84 18.64 8.72
CA GLY A 97 -2.89 17.71 8.14
C GLY A 97 -2.71 16.42 8.94
N SER A 98 -2.53 15.32 8.23
CA SER A 98 -2.06 14.05 8.77
C SER A 98 -0.55 13.92 8.54
N ILE A 99 0.24 13.71 9.60
CA ILE A 99 1.69 13.51 9.49
C ILE A 99 2.01 12.31 8.56
N PRO A 100 1.39 11.12 8.73
CA PRO A 100 1.56 10.02 7.78
C PRO A 100 1.18 10.40 6.34
N SER A 101 0.08 11.14 6.13
CA SER A 101 -0.31 11.60 4.79
C SER A 101 0.78 12.47 4.18
N GLY A 102 1.31 13.44 4.93
CA GLY A 102 2.39 14.33 4.48
C GLY A 102 3.64 13.58 4.01
N TRP A 103 4.04 12.52 4.72
CA TRP A 103 5.17 11.68 4.29
C TRP A 103 4.85 10.85 3.05
N THR A 104 3.63 10.30 2.95
CA THR A 104 3.19 9.60 1.73
C THR A 104 3.12 10.57 0.54
N ARG A 105 2.64 11.80 0.74
CA ARG A 105 2.66 12.88 -0.28
C ARG A 105 4.07 13.17 -0.77
N TRP A 106 5.00 13.38 0.14
CA TRP A 106 6.41 13.59 -0.19
C TRP A 106 6.94 12.41 -1.02
N LEU A 107 6.62 11.18 -0.64
CA LEU A 107 6.98 9.99 -1.41
C LEU A 107 6.38 9.99 -2.82
N MET A 108 5.10 10.33 -2.97
CA MET A 108 4.47 10.44 -4.30
C MET A 108 5.18 11.47 -5.17
N GLU A 109 5.56 12.62 -4.60
CA GLU A 109 6.31 13.67 -5.29
C GLU A 109 7.71 13.19 -5.70
N GLN A 110 8.46 12.54 -4.81
CA GLN A 110 9.79 12.01 -5.14
C GLN A 110 9.75 10.92 -6.21
N TYR A 111 8.68 10.13 -6.25
CA TYR A 111 8.52 9.03 -7.21
C TYR A 111 7.67 9.41 -8.42
N HIS A 112 7.31 10.68 -8.57
CA HIS A 112 6.56 11.25 -9.69
C HIS A 112 5.16 10.64 -9.90
N PHE A 113 4.53 10.13 -8.85
CA PHE A 113 3.15 9.69 -8.90
C PHE A 113 2.19 10.89 -8.88
N PRO A 114 1.33 11.08 -9.90
CA PRO A 114 0.30 12.09 -9.84
C PRO A 114 -0.78 11.68 -8.83
N TYR A 115 -1.06 12.53 -7.85
CA TYR A 115 -2.07 12.27 -6.82
C TYR A 115 -2.93 13.50 -6.57
N GLN A 116 -4.09 13.27 -5.96
CA GLN A 116 -4.94 14.31 -5.39
C GLN A 116 -5.18 13.99 -3.92
N GLN A 117 -5.19 15.00 -3.06
CA GLN A 117 -5.68 14.81 -1.70
C GLN A 117 -7.20 14.65 -1.72
N VAL A 118 -7.71 13.72 -0.93
CA VAL A 118 -9.14 13.51 -0.74
C VAL A 118 -9.49 13.68 0.73
N TYR A 119 -10.57 14.41 1.01
CA TYR A 119 -10.99 14.77 2.36
C TYR A 119 -12.33 14.11 2.73
N PRO A 120 -12.67 14.00 4.03
CA PRO A 120 -13.87 13.28 4.48
C PRO A 120 -15.16 13.71 3.78
N GLN A 121 -15.39 15.00 3.56
CA GLN A 121 -16.61 15.48 2.88
C GLN A 121 -16.74 14.98 1.44
N GLU A 122 -15.63 14.87 0.72
CA GLU A 122 -15.64 14.33 -0.64
C GLU A 122 -15.89 12.83 -0.64
N ILE A 123 -15.35 12.11 0.34
CA ILE A 123 -15.62 10.68 0.54
C ILE A 123 -17.10 10.46 0.85
N ASP A 124 -17.66 11.24 1.77
CA ASP A 124 -19.07 11.17 2.18
C ASP A 124 -20.02 11.51 1.03
N ALA A 125 -19.61 12.39 0.11
CA ALA A 125 -20.40 12.74 -1.08
C ALA A 125 -20.47 11.59 -2.11
N GLY A 126 -19.59 10.58 -2.00
CA GLY A 126 -19.58 9.42 -2.89
C GLY A 126 -19.10 9.73 -4.32
N ASN A 127 -19.56 8.91 -5.27
CA ASN A 127 -19.13 8.95 -6.67
C ASN A 127 -17.61 8.94 -6.89
N LEU A 128 -16.90 8.19 -6.04
CA LEU A 128 -15.44 8.22 -5.97
C LEU A 128 -14.78 7.58 -7.20
N LYS A 129 -15.45 6.62 -7.86
CA LYS A 129 -14.91 5.88 -9.01
C LYS A 129 -14.77 6.76 -10.26
N ASP A 130 -15.58 7.81 -10.36
CA ASP A 130 -15.49 8.81 -11.43
C ASP A 130 -14.25 9.68 -11.32
N LYS A 131 -13.62 9.75 -10.15
CA LYS A 131 -12.44 10.57 -9.89
C LYS A 131 -11.18 9.74 -9.68
N TYR A 132 -11.32 8.58 -9.05
CA TYR A 132 -10.20 7.77 -8.59
C TYR A 132 -10.28 6.33 -9.12
N ASP A 133 -9.11 5.75 -9.28
CA ASP A 133 -8.93 4.32 -9.50
C ASP A 133 -8.40 3.65 -8.22
N VAL A 134 -7.65 4.39 -7.41
CA VAL A 134 -7.15 3.94 -6.11
C VAL A 134 -7.30 5.02 -5.04
N LEU A 135 -7.71 4.60 -3.83
CA LEU A 135 -7.73 5.43 -2.63
C LEU A 135 -6.74 4.90 -1.59
N ILE A 136 -5.96 5.78 -0.99
CA ILE A 136 -4.96 5.45 0.03
C ILE A 136 -5.38 6.04 1.37
N PHE A 137 -5.51 5.19 2.37
CA PHE A 137 -5.78 5.56 3.76
C PHE A 137 -4.59 5.17 4.64
N VAL A 138 -3.78 6.17 4.98
CA VAL A 138 -2.67 6.03 5.92
C VAL A 138 -3.17 5.78 7.35
N THR A 139 -2.28 5.39 8.26
CA THR A 139 -2.64 5.11 9.67
C THR A 139 -3.46 6.26 10.29
N ARG A 140 -4.45 5.90 11.11
CA ARG A 140 -5.42 6.77 11.81
C ARG A 140 -6.51 7.42 10.95
N ALA A 141 -6.64 7.04 9.68
CA ALA A 141 -7.72 7.52 8.83
C ALA A 141 -9.04 6.78 9.08
N ILE A 142 -9.03 5.44 9.12
CA ILE A 142 -10.24 4.62 9.29
C ILE A 142 -10.45 4.28 10.79
N PRO A 143 -11.60 4.64 11.38
CA PRO A 143 -11.85 4.38 12.80
C PRO A 143 -12.04 2.87 13.09
N PRO A 144 -11.79 2.41 14.33
CA PRO A 144 -12.08 1.02 14.72
C PRO A 144 -13.59 0.75 14.77
N VAL A 145 -13.97 -0.52 14.60
CA VAL A 145 -15.36 -0.99 14.76
C VAL A 145 -15.74 -1.02 16.25
N GLY A 146 -16.92 -0.51 16.60
CA GLY A 146 -17.50 -0.61 17.96
C GLY A 146 -17.19 0.52 18.94
N GLY A 147 -16.33 1.50 18.58
CA GLY A 147 -15.96 2.66 19.41
C GLY A 147 -15.26 2.31 20.74
N GLU A 148 -14.56 3.18 21.44
CA GLU A 148 -13.91 4.45 21.10
C GLU A 148 -12.57 4.14 20.41
N GLY A 149 -12.21 4.90 19.38
CA GLY A 149 -10.81 5.01 19.05
C GLY A 149 -10.10 5.50 20.30
N ARG A 150 -9.32 4.63 20.96
CA ARG A 150 -8.26 5.06 21.87
C ARG A 150 -7.19 5.76 21.06
N ASP A 151 -7.57 6.85 20.38
CA ASP A 151 -6.62 7.81 19.91
C ASP A 151 -6.12 8.52 21.17
N ARG A 152 -5.19 7.86 21.88
CA ARG A 152 -4.46 8.40 23.03
C ARG A 152 -3.49 9.51 22.60
N SER A 153 -3.68 10.09 21.42
CA SER A 153 -2.99 11.32 21.08
C SER A 153 -3.56 12.41 21.97
N LEU A 154 -2.75 12.82 22.96
CA LEU A 154 -2.89 14.08 23.70
C LEU A 154 -2.95 15.32 22.76
N TYR A 155 -2.83 15.12 21.44
CA TYR A 155 -2.88 16.08 20.36
C TYR A 155 -4.02 15.84 19.37
N ALA A 156 -5.01 14.99 19.69
CA ALA A 156 -6.24 14.88 18.89
C ALA A 156 -7.01 16.20 19.00
N ALA A 157 -6.67 17.15 18.13
CA ALA A 157 -7.27 18.46 18.09
C ALA A 157 -8.77 18.32 17.84
N ARG A 158 -9.59 19.02 18.64
CA ARG A 158 -11.01 19.17 18.32
C ARG A 158 -11.14 19.71 16.90
N THR A 159 -11.98 19.07 16.09
CA THR A 159 -12.30 19.61 14.77
C THR A 159 -12.85 21.03 14.95
N PRO A 160 -12.23 22.03 14.32
CA PRO A 160 -12.68 23.41 14.45
C PRO A 160 -14.06 23.58 13.83
N LYS A 161 -14.81 24.58 14.31
CA LYS A 161 -16.12 24.88 13.73
C LYS A 161 -15.94 25.45 12.32
N ALA A 162 -16.85 25.13 11.41
CA ALA A 162 -16.73 25.57 10.01
C ALA A 162 -16.69 27.10 9.89
N GLU A 163 -17.38 27.82 10.77
CA GLU A 163 -17.44 29.28 10.80
C GLU A 163 -16.09 29.92 11.18
N GLU A 164 -15.24 29.18 11.91
CA GLU A 164 -13.90 29.61 12.34
C GLU A 164 -12.83 29.38 11.25
N ILE A 165 -13.19 28.67 10.17
CA ILE A 165 -12.26 28.30 9.10
C ILE A 165 -12.57 29.08 7.82
N PRO A 166 -11.55 29.62 7.12
CA PRO A 166 -11.74 30.25 5.80
C PRO A 166 -12.46 29.31 4.82
N ALA A 167 -13.34 29.88 3.99
CA ALA A 167 -14.28 29.12 3.17
C ALA A 167 -13.58 28.09 2.26
N GLU A 168 -12.42 28.43 1.73
CA GLU A 168 -11.58 27.61 0.86
C GLU A 168 -11.08 26.31 1.52
N PHE A 169 -10.95 26.28 2.86
CA PHE A 169 -10.49 25.11 3.61
C PHE A 169 -11.61 24.32 4.27
N ARG A 170 -12.85 24.82 4.30
CA ARG A 170 -13.98 24.14 4.96
C ARG A 170 -14.25 22.76 4.39
N LYS A 171 -13.97 22.53 3.11
CA LYS A 171 -14.09 21.20 2.46
C LYS A 171 -13.19 20.11 3.08
N MET A 172 -12.14 20.52 3.80
CA MET A 172 -11.19 19.61 4.44
C MET A 172 -11.65 19.12 5.81
N LEU A 173 -12.70 19.75 6.38
CA LEU A 173 -13.20 19.45 7.72
C LEU A 173 -13.94 18.13 7.79
N GLY A 174 -13.96 17.53 8.97
CA GLY A 174 -14.65 16.28 9.28
C GLY A 174 -13.68 15.15 9.58
N SER A 175 -14.23 13.95 9.65
CA SER A 175 -13.50 12.70 9.86
C SER A 175 -14.20 11.57 9.12
N ILE A 176 -13.47 10.48 8.86
CA ILE A 176 -14.09 9.26 8.35
C ILE A 176 -15.00 8.68 9.44
N THR A 177 -16.24 8.38 9.09
CA THR A 177 -17.23 7.81 10.00
C THR A 177 -17.78 6.48 9.49
N PRO A 178 -18.12 5.54 10.39
CA PRO A 178 -18.80 4.29 9.99
C PRO A 178 -20.11 4.53 9.24
N GLU A 179 -20.85 5.59 9.59
CA GLU A 179 -22.20 5.81 9.07
C GLU A 179 -22.21 6.48 7.70
N LYS A 180 -21.27 7.41 7.43
CA LYS A 180 -21.26 8.18 6.17
C LYS A 180 -20.19 7.70 5.21
N SER A 181 -18.96 7.51 5.70
CA SER A 181 -17.80 7.33 4.82
C SER A 181 -17.62 5.87 4.41
N ILE A 182 -17.77 4.92 5.34
CA ILE A 182 -17.57 3.49 5.07
C ILE A 182 -18.49 2.97 3.95
N PRO A 183 -19.80 3.30 3.90
CA PRO A 183 -20.66 2.89 2.79
C PRO A 183 -20.16 3.39 1.43
N GLN A 184 -19.62 4.61 1.35
CA GLN A 184 -19.10 5.18 0.10
C GLN A 184 -17.78 4.52 -0.33
N ILE A 185 -16.91 4.21 0.63
CA ILE A 185 -15.67 3.46 0.37
C ILE A 185 -16.00 2.03 -0.11
N LYS A 186 -17.01 1.40 0.50
CA LYS A 186 -17.51 0.09 0.06
C LYS A 186 -18.07 0.16 -1.36
N ALA A 187 -18.91 1.14 -1.67
CA ALA A 187 -19.45 1.33 -3.02
C ALA A 187 -18.34 1.57 -4.07
N PHE A 188 -17.30 2.31 -3.71
CA PHE A 188 -16.12 2.51 -4.57
C PHE A 188 -15.38 1.20 -4.86
N LEU A 189 -15.14 0.37 -3.84
CA LEU A 189 -14.58 -0.97 -4.01
C LEU A 189 -15.49 -1.83 -4.90
N GLU A 190 -16.79 -1.88 -4.63
CA GLU A 190 -17.75 -2.67 -5.39
C GLU A 190 -17.79 -2.28 -6.87
N ALA A 191 -17.62 -0.98 -7.18
CA ALA A 191 -17.54 -0.43 -8.53
C ALA A 191 -16.17 -0.66 -9.24
N GLY A 192 -15.25 -1.43 -8.64
CA GLY A 192 -13.96 -1.77 -9.26
C GLY A 192 -12.81 -0.85 -8.87
N GLY A 193 -12.99 0.02 -7.87
CA GLY A 193 -11.91 0.80 -7.28
C GLY A 193 -11.00 -0.05 -6.41
N SER A 194 -9.76 0.39 -6.23
CA SER A 194 -8.81 -0.23 -5.30
C SER A 194 -8.63 0.63 -4.05
N VAL A 195 -8.56 0.02 -2.87
CA VAL A 195 -8.24 0.74 -1.63
C VAL A 195 -6.96 0.17 -1.04
N VAL A 196 -6.03 1.04 -0.64
CA VAL A 196 -4.82 0.69 0.11
C VAL A 196 -4.92 1.27 1.51
N THR A 197 -4.85 0.43 2.54
CA THR A 197 -4.90 0.87 3.94
C THR A 197 -3.61 0.52 4.66
N LEU A 198 -3.04 1.48 5.39
CA LEU A 198 -1.81 1.30 6.17
C LEU A 198 -2.08 1.43 7.66
N GLY A 199 -1.34 0.70 8.49
CA GLY A 199 -1.43 0.84 9.93
C GLY A 199 -2.82 0.53 10.46
N THR A 200 -3.27 1.37 11.39
CA THR A 200 -4.61 1.27 12.00
C THR A 200 -5.76 1.43 11.01
N SER A 201 -5.53 1.99 9.81
CA SER A 201 -6.61 2.15 8.81
C SER A 201 -7.06 0.82 8.19
N THR A 202 -6.32 -0.26 8.43
CA THR A 202 -6.74 -1.63 8.10
C THR A 202 -8.01 -2.08 8.83
N ASN A 203 -8.49 -1.30 9.82
CA ASN A 203 -9.83 -1.45 10.40
C ASN A 203 -10.95 -1.49 9.34
N LEU A 204 -10.72 -0.94 8.14
CA LEU A 204 -11.65 -1.04 7.02
C LEU A 204 -12.04 -2.50 6.73
N ALA A 205 -11.13 -3.46 6.92
CA ALA A 205 -11.43 -4.87 6.71
C ALA A 205 -12.54 -5.38 7.64
N TYR A 206 -12.55 -4.93 8.89
CA TYR A 206 -13.58 -5.27 9.86
C TYR A 206 -14.91 -4.57 9.56
N HIS A 207 -14.88 -3.30 9.14
CA HIS A 207 -16.06 -2.58 8.68
C HIS A 207 -16.73 -3.24 7.47
N LEU A 208 -15.93 -3.84 6.58
CA LEU A 208 -16.41 -4.56 5.41
C LEU A 208 -16.88 -5.99 5.71
N GLY A 209 -16.71 -6.48 6.95
CA GLY A 209 -17.07 -7.84 7.34
C GLY A 209 -16.24 -8.90 6.62
N LEU A 210 -14.98 -8.59 6.28
CA LEU A 210 -14.08 -9.56 5.66
C LEU A 210 -13.77 -10.72 6.64
N PRO A 211 -13.47 -11.93 6.14
CA PRO A 211 -13.15 -13.11 6.95
C PRO A 211 -11.74 -13.03 7.56
N VAL A 212 -11.49 -11.95 8.31
CA VAL A 212 -10.24 -11.60 8.94
C VAL A 212 -10.50 -11.09 10.35
N HIS A 213 -9.62 -11.46 11.28
CA HIS A 213 -9.74 -11.16 12.70
C HIS A 213 -8.42 -10.66 13.25
N ASN A 214 -8.47 -10.01 14.42
CA ASN A 214 -7.26 -9.63 15.14
C ASN A 214 -6.52 -10.90 15.62
N HIS A 215 -5.27 -11.06 15.21
CA HIS A 215 -4.40 -12.17 15.65
C HIS A 215 -3.92 -11.99 17.09
N LEU A 216 -3.78 -10.74 17.54
CA LEU A 216 -3.19 -10.36 18.82
C LEU A 216 -4.26 -10.30 19.91
N VAL A 217 -4.88 -11.46 20.16
CA VAL A 217 -5.95 -11.62 21.15
C VAL A 217 -5.64 -12.72 22.15
N GLU A 218 -6.29 -12.64 23.31
CA GLU A 218 -6.39 -13.72 24.28
C GLU A 218 -7.87 -13.95 24.65
N LYS A 219 -8.18 -15.14 25.16
CA LYS A 219 -9.51 -15.42 25.70
C LYS A 219 -9.67 -14.73 27.06
N ASN A 220 -10.76 -13.99 27.23
CA ASN A 220 -11.16 -13.46 28.52
C ASN A 220 -11.83 -14.57 29.38
N SER A 221 -12.24 -14.22 30.60
CA SER A 221 -12.90 -15.15 31.52
C SER A 221 -14.24 -15.72 31.02
N SER A 222 -14.87 -15.07 30.04
CA SER A 222 -16.11 -15.54 29.40
C SER A 222 -15.86 -16.30 28.09
N GLY A 223 -14.60 -16.58 27.72
CA GLY A 223 -14.24 -17.27 26.48
C GLY A 223 -14.33 -16.40 25.21
N ALA A 224 -14.58 -15.10 25.33
CA ALA A 224 -14.57 -14.17 24.22
C ALA A 224 -13.13 -13.66 23.95
N ASP A 225 -12.83 -13.35 22.69
CA ASP A 225 -11.54 -12.76 22.34
C ASP A 225 -11.45 -11.31 22.83
N ARG A 226 -10.32 -10.97 23.46
CA ARG A 226 -9.95 -9.60 23.81
C ARG A 226 -8.55 -9.30 23.31
N PRO A 227 -8.22 -8.06 22.89
CA PRO A 227 -6.86 -7.70 22.54
C PRO A 227 -5.87 -8.01 23.66
N LEU A 228 -4.66 -8.46 23.31
CA LEU A 228 -3.59 -8.69 24.28
C LEU A 228 -3.28 -7.40 25.04
N PRO A 229 -3.17 -7.44 26.39
CA PRO A 229 -2.80 -6.27 27.16
C PRO A 229 -1.32 -5.90 26.95
N GLY A 230 -1.00 -4.61 27.13
CA GLY A 230 0.39 -4.11 27.02
C GLY A 230 1.39 -4.78 27.97
N THR A 231 0.91 -5.41 29.04
CA THR A 231 1.72 -6.22 29.97
C THR A 231 2.09 -7.61 29.42
N LYS A 232 1.57 -8.00 28.26
CA LYS A 232 1.91 -9.26 27.57
C LYS A 232 2.50 -9.04 26.18
N TYR A 233 2.08 -7.99 25.50
CA TYR A 233 2.50 -7.68 24.14
C TYR A 233 2.69 -6.17 23.99
N TYR A 234 3.91 -5.76 23.66
CA TYR A 234 4.23 -4.37 23.34
C TYR A 234 5.47 -4.32 22.46
N ILE A 235 5.29 -3.85 21.23
CA ILE A 235 6.35 -3.70 20.24
C ILE A 235 6.26 -2.28 19.68
N PRO A 236 6.87 -1.29 20.34
CA PRO A 236 6.97 0.05 19.78
C PRO A 236 7.90 0.03 18.55
N GLY A 237 7.83 1.07 17.72
CA GLY A 237 8.67 1.28 16.52
C GLY A 237 9.96 0.46 16.51
N SER A 238 9.93 -0.66 15.79
CA SER A 238 10.97 -1.69 15.73
C SER A 238 11.03 -2.30 14.33
N VAL A 239 12.19 -2.84 13.97
CA VAL A 239 12.37 -3.55 12.71
C VAL A 239 12.12 -5.02 12.92
N LEU A 240 11.10 -5.55 12.23
CA LEU A 240 10.74 -6.97 12.29
C LEU A 240 10.92 -7.64 10.92
N ARG A 241 11.21 -8.93 10.99
CA ARG A 241 11.39 -9.85 9.87
C ARG A 241 10.05 -10.49 9.49
N VAL A 242 9.69 -10.44 8.22
CA VAL A 242 8.50 -11.11 7.66
C VAL A 242 8.87 -11.94 6.43
N GLN A 243 8.02 -12.90 6.11
CA GLN A 243 7.99 -13.53 4.79
C GLN A 243 7.02 -12.77 3.88
N VAL A 244 7.32 -12.82 2.59
CA VAL A 244 6.59 -12.17 1.50
C VAL A 244 6.44 -13.17 0.37
N ASP A 245 5.35 -13.08 -0.39
CA ASP A 245 5.15 -13.88 -1.59
C ASP A 245 5.44 -13.05 -2.87
N PRO A 246 6.69 -13.04 -3.39
CA PRO A 246 7.08 -12.20 -4.51
C PRO A 246 6.49 -12.63 -5.86
N GLU A 247 5.75 -13.74 -5.92
CA GLU A 247 5.04 -14.16 -7.12
C GLU A 247 3.73 -13.39 -7.29
N GLN A 248 3.16 -12.87 -6.21
CA GLN A 248 1.94 -12.08 -6.27
C GLN A 248 2.19 -10.70 -6.88
N PRO A 249 1.31 -10.20 -7.78
CA PRO A 249 1.47 -8.88 -8.38
C PRO A 249 1.59 -7.72 -7.40
N ALA A 250 0.95 -7.86 -6.23
CA ALA A 250 1.04 -6.86 -5.17
C ALA A 250 2.47 -6.73 -4.61
N ASP A 251 3.25 -7.80 -4.66
CA ASP A 251 4.54 -7.92 -3.99
C ASP A 251 5.72 -8.05 -4.97
N TRP A 252 5.48 -7.84 -6.27
CA TRP A 252 6.54 -7.86 -7.27
C TRP A 252 7.72 -6.95 -6.90
N GLY A 253 8.92 -7.51 -6.99
CA GLY A 253 10.17 -6.84 -6.62
C GLY A 253 10.49 -6.87 -5.13
N MET A 254 9.61 -7.38 -4.27
CA MET A 254 9.97 -7.68 -2.89
C MET A 254 10.86 -8.93 -2.84
N PRO A 255 11.83 -9.01 -1.91
CA PRO A 255 12.46 -10.28 -1.56
C PRO A 255 11.46 -11.17 -0.82
N ALA A 256 11.64 -12.50 -0.89
CA ALA A 256 10.81 -13.45 -0.12
C ALA A 256 10.90 -13.26 1.40
N GLU A 257 12.00 -12.67 1.87
CA GLU A 257 12.18 -12.28 3.26
C GLU A 257 12.49 -10.78 3.34
N ALA A 258 11.70 -10.03 4.10
CA ALA A 258 11.80 -8.57 4.18
C ALA A 258 11.83 -8.08 5.63
N ASP A 259 12.45 -6.92 5.81
CA ASP A 259 12.40 -6.15 7.05
C ASP A 259 11.36 -5.04 6.94
N ILE A 260 10.48 -4.94 7.93
CA ILE A 260 9.38 -3.98 8.01
C ILE A 260 9.54 -3.11 9.26
N ASP A 261 9.07 -1.86 9.15
CA ASP A 261 8.86 -1.01 10.32
C ASP A 261 7.51 -1.35 10.96
N PHE A 262 7.55 -1.67 12.25
CA PHE A 262 6.42 -2.17 13.03
C PHE A 262 6.27 -1.33 14.30
N ASP A 263 5.12 -0.68 14.46
CA ASP A 263 4.84 0.18 15.62
C ASP A 263 3.48 -0.19 16.23
N ASN A 264 3.47 -1.26 17.03
CA ASN A 264 2.26 -1.92 17.54
C ASN A 264 1.21 -2.11 16.43
N SER A 265 1.69 -2.43 15.23
CA SER A 265 0.91 -2.50 14.01
C SER A 265 -0.11 -3.63 14.06
N PRO A 266 -1.27 -3.50 13.38
CA PRO A 266 -2.24 -4.59 13.28
C PRO A 266 -1.65 -5.87 12.68
N VAL A 267 -2.07 -7.02 13.23
CA VAL A 267 -1.73 -8.35 12.73
C VAL A 267 -3.00 -9.17 12.67
N PHE A 268 -3.17 -9.91 11.58
CA PHE A 268 -4.43 -10.54 11.19
C PHE A 268 -4.33 -12.05 11.26
N LYS A 269 -5.44 -12.65 11.65
CA LYS A 269 -5.74 -14.06 11.47
C LYS A 269 -6.80 -14.15 10.39
N LEU A 270 -6.56 -14.97 9.36
CA LEU A 270 -7.54 -15.22 8.31
C LEU A 270 -8.39 -16.44 8.68
N ASP A 271 -9.67 -16.42 8.32
CA ASP A 271 -10.52 -17.62 8.46
C ASP A 271 -10.04 -18.74 7.55
N ALA A 272 -10.41 -19.98 7.89
CA ALA A 272 -10.07 -21.15 7.09
C ALA A 272 -10.64 -21.08 5.66
N ASP A 273 -11.76 -20.36 5.46
CA ASP A 273 -12.40 -20.17 4.16
C ASP A 273 -12.08 -18.81 3.49
N ALA A 274 -11.14 -18.04 4.06
CA ALA A 274 -10.82 -16.69 3.60
C ALA A 274 -10.27 -16.68 2.16
N ALA A 275 -9.48 -17.69 1.78
CA ALA A 275 -8.94 -17.84 0.44
C ALA A 275 -10.05 -18.04 -0.61
N GLN A 276 -11.05 -18.87 -0.32
CA GLN A 276 -12.21 -19.09 -1.18
C GLN A 276 -13.06 -17.82 -1.32
N LYS A 277 -13.07 -16.96 -0.27
CA LYS A 277 -13.70 -15.64 -0.27
C LYS A 277 -12.82 -14.54 -0.90
N GLY A 278 -11.68 -14.91 -1.48
CA GLY A 278 -10.81 -13.98 -2.22
C GLY A 278 -9.87 -13.14 -1.35
N VAL A 279 -9.57 -13.58 -0.11
CA VAL A 279 -8.55 -12.98 0.76
C VAL A 279 -7.25 -13.76 0.64
N LYS A 280 -6.13 -13.08 0.37
CA LYS A 280 -4.81 -13.70 0.20
C LYS A 280 -3.76 -13.00 1.06
N PRO A 281 -2.97 -13.72 1.86
CA PRO A 281 -1.85 -13.13 2.58
C PRO A 281 -0.79 -12.61 1.59
N LEU A 282 -0.20 -11.46 1.90
CA LEU A 282 0.91 -10.85 1.16
C LEU A 282 2.20 -10.92 1.99
N ILE A 283 2.10 -10.56 3.28
CA ILE A 283 3.21 -10.60 4.23
C ILE A 283 2.78 -11.23 5.56
N TRP A 284 3.64 -12.05 6.17
CA TRP A 284 3.34 -12.76 7.42
C TRP A 284 4.58 -13.04 8.27
N PHE A 285 4.37 -13.33 9.55
CA PHE A 285 5.43 -13.69 10.48
C PHE A 285 5.60 -15.22 10.51
N PRO A 286 6.69 -15.78 9.94
CA PRO A 286 6.86 -17.23 9.84
C PRO A 286 7.27 -17.91 11.16
N ASN A 287 7.71 -17.14 12.15
CA ASN A 287 8.28 -17.66 13.39
C ASN A 287 7.98 -16.76 14.59
N ASP A 288 8.38 -17.22 15.78
CA ASP A 288 8.14 -16.57 17.07
C ASP A 288 9.22 -15.57 17.51
N LYS A 289 10.24 -15.33 16.65
CA LYS A 289 11.36 -14.43 16.93
C LYS A 289 11.65 -13.48 15.75
N PRO A 290 10.68 -12.64 15.33
CA PRO A 290 10.86 -11.77 14.16
C PRO A 290 11.73 -10.54 14.43
N LEU A 291 12.12 -10.24 15.67
CA LEU A 291 12.88 -9.02 15.98
C LEU A 291 14.24 -8.99 15.29
N ARG A 292 14.51 -7.89 14.58
CA ARG A 292 15.81 -7.59 13.97
C ARG A 292 16.52 -6.43 14.64
N SER A 293 15.76 -5.39 15.01
CA SER A 293 16.28 -4.23 15.73
C SER A 293 15.16 -3.54 16.52
N GLY A 294 15.48 -2.99 17.68
CA GLY A 294 14.52 -2.33 18.57
C GLY A 294 14.09 -3.19 19.75
N TRP A 295 12.81 -3.11 20.14
CA TRP A 295 12.25 -3.75 21.31
C TRP A 295 10.98 -4.54 20.94
N ALA A 296 10.94 -5.82 21.27
CA ALA A 296 9.76 -6.64 20.99
C ALA A 296 9.39 -7.56 22.16
N PHE A 297 8.66 -7.00 23.12
CA PHE A 297 8.11 -7.74 24.24
C PHE A 297 6.85 -8.50 23.80
N GLY A 298 6.83 -9.81 24.04
CA GLY A 298 5.73 -10.68 23.58
C GLY A 298 5.76 -11.03 22.09
N GLN A 299 6.89 -10.89 21.41
CA GLN A 299 6.99 -11.14 19.96
C GLN A 299 6.56 -12.55 19.51
N SER A 300 6.56 -13.53 20.40
CA SER A 300 6.07 -14.89 20.10
C SER A 300 4.59 -14.94 19.72
N TYR A 301 3.78 -13.97 20.16
CA TYR A 301 2.37 -13.84 19.74
C TYR A 301 2.21 -13.48 18.25
N LEU A 302 3.27 -13.02 17.59
CA LEU A 302 3.23 -12.70 16.16
C LEU A 302 3.24 -13.93 15.27
N LYS A 303 3.74 -15.07 15.76
CA LYS A 303 3.93 -16.28 14.95
C LYS A 303 2.66 -16.66 14.21
N ASP A 304 2.81 -16.98 12.92
CA ASP A 304 1.75 -17.35 11.97
C ASP A 304 0.74 -16.22 11.69
N GLY A 305 0.95 -15.03 12.25
CA GLY A 305 0.13 -13.85 12.02
C GLY A 305 0.42 -13.22 10.67
N VAL A 306 -0.64 -12.81 9.97
CA VAL A 306 -0.56 -12.10 8.69
C VAL A 306 -0.37 -10.61 8.98
N ALA A 307 0.69 -10.01 8.47
CA ALA A 307 0.95 -8.58 8.60
C ALA A 307 0.32 -7.76 7.46
N GLY A 308 -0.04 -8.39 6.35
CA GLY A 308 -0.75 -7.73 5.27
C GLY A 308 -1.36 -8.71 4.28
N PHE A 309 -2.45 -8.32 3.65
CA PHE A 309 -3.25 -9.16 2.76
C PHE A 309 -3.92 -8.33 1.65
N SER A 310 -4.31 -9.01 0.59
CA SER A 310 -5.27 -8.50 -0.40
C SER A 310 -6.63 -9.18 -0.22
N ALA A 311 -7.71 -8.48 -0.54
CA ALA A 311 -9.07 -9.01 -0.48
C ALA A 311 -9.92 -8.51 -1.66
N LYS A 312 -10.67 -9.42 -2.27
CA LYS A 312 -11.68 -9.06 -3.27
C LYS A 312 -12.92 -8.48 -2.59
N VAL A 313 -13.38 -7.31 -3.05
CA VAL A 313 -14.62 -6.68 -2.58
C VAL A 313 -15.39 -6.18 -3.80
N GLY A 314 -16.49 -6.88 -4.14
CA GLY A 314 -17.19 -6.69 -5.41
C GLY A 314 -16.23 -6.80 -6.61
N ALA A 315 -16.20 -5.81 -7.49
CA ALA A 315 -15.27 -5.78 -8.62
C ALA A 315 -13.87 -5.23 -8.27
N GLY A 316 -13.69 -4.64 -7.10
CA GLY A 316 -12.46 -3.97 -6.67
C GLY A 316 -11.54 -4.84 -5.80
N ASN A 317 -10.53 -4.21 -5.20
CA ASN A 317 -9.58 -4.87 -4.31
C ASN A 317 -9.22 -3.98 -3.11
N LEU A 318 -9.19 -4.57 -1.92
CA LEU A 318 -8.57 -3.97 -0.74
C LEU A 318 -7.16 -4.55 -0.56
N TYR A 319 -6.17 -3.70 -0.35
CA TYR A 319 -4.82 -4.06 0.09
C TYR A 319 -4.61 -3.49 1.49
N ALA A 320 -4.49 -4.37 2.48
CA ALA A 320 -4.37 -4.01 3.88
C ALA A 320 -2.97 -4.36 4.37
N PHE A 321 -2.20 -3.36 4.80
CA PHE A 321 -0.88 -3.52 5.40
C PHE A 321 -0.92 -2.99 6.83
N GLY A 322 -0.76 -3.88 7.81
CA GLY A 322 -0.62 -3.50 9.21
C GLY A 322 0.65 -2.68 9.48
N PRO A 323 1.84 -3.09 8.99
CA PRO A 323 3.08 -2.35 9.15
C PRO A 323 3.06 -0.96 8.52
N GLU A 324 3.94 -0.08 9.00
CA GLU A 324 4.11 1.27 8.45
C GLU A 324 5.04 1.23 7.22
N ILE A 325 4.54 0.67 6.10
CA ILE A 325 5.34 0.40 4.88
C ILE A 325 5.86 1.66 4.16
N THR A 326 5.42 2.84 4.59
CA THR A 326 5.90 4.15 4.11
C THR A 326 6.43 5.04 5.25
N PHE A 327 6.78 4.47 6.40
CA PHE A 327 7.12 5.23 7.61
C PHE A 327 8.11 6.34 7.33
N ARG A 328 7.64 7.59 7.43
CA ARG A 328 8.41 8.82 7.26
C ARG A 328 9.28 8.89 5.98
N GLY A 329 8.90 8.15 4.93
CA GLY A 329 9.72 8.04 3.73
C GLY A 329 11.08 7.35 3.95
N GLN A 330 11.23 6.54 5.00
CA GLN A 330 12.49 5.86 5.35
C GLN A 330 12.46 4.35 5.03
N SER A 331 11.29 3.74 4.96
CA SER A 331 11.11 2.30 4.69
C SER A 331 11.31 1.92 3.22
N HIS A 332 12.45 2.26 2.63
CA HIS A 332 12.74 2.02 1.21
C HIS A 332 12.57 0.54 0.81
N GLY A 333 12.84 -0.40 1.71
CA GLY A 333 12.64 -1.83 1.46
C GLY A 333 11.20 -2.19 1.11
N THR A 334 10.22 -1.44 1.61
CA THR A 334 8.79 -1.80 1.53
C THR A 334 7.96 -0.89 0.63
N PHE A 335 8.53 0.17 0.05
CA PHE A 335 7.76 1.08 -0.82
C PHE A 335 7.07 0.38 -2.00
N LYS A 336 7.66 -0.70 -2.50
CA LYS A 336 7.09 -1.51 -3.59
C LYS A 336 5.71 -2.09 -3.24
N LEU A 337 5.48 -2.42 -1.97
CA LEU A 337 4.17 -2.88 -1.48
C LEU A 337 3.08 -1.84 -1.71
N LEU A 338 3.42 -0.54 -1.64
CA LEU A 338 2.50 0.53 -2.00
C LEU A 338 2.51 0.77 -3.52
N PHE A 339 3.69 0.98 -4.12
CA PHE A 339 3.81 1.43 -5.51
C PHE A 339 3.22 0.47 -6.53
N ASN A 340 3.30 -0.85 -6.27
CA ASN A 340 2.66 -1.84 -7.14
C ASN A 340 1.13 -1.63 -7.23
N GLN A 341 0.50 -1.05 -6.20
CA GLN A 341 -0.96 -0.83 -6.17
C GLN A 341 -1.38 0.49 -6.83
N LEU A 342 -0.42 1.29 -7.32
CA LEU A 342 -0.66 2.61 -7.94
C LEU A 342 -0.69 2.54 -9.47
N TYR A 343 -0.62 1.33 -10.02
CA TYR A 343 -0.73 1.06 -11.44
C TYR A 343 -1.87 0.10 -11.71
N SER A 344 -2.54 0.32 -12.84
CA SER A 344 -3.36 -0.73 -13.43
C SER A 344 -2.50 -1.58 -14.35
N VAL A 345 -2.65 -2.90 -14.22
CA VAL A 345 -2.04 -3.87 -15.12
C VAL A 345 -3.15 -4.63 -15.85
N LYS A 346 -3.13 -4.59 -17.18
CA LYS A 346 -4.18 -5.17 -18.05
C LYS A 346 -3.60 -5.83 -19.28
#